data_AF-A0A8H2VHV9-F1
#
_entry.id   AF-A0A8H2VHV9-F1
#
_cell.length_a   1.000
_cell.length_b   1.000
_cell.length_c   1.000
_cell.angle_alpha   90.00
_cell.angle_beta   90.00
_cell.angle_gamma   90.00
#
_symmetry.space_group_name_H-M   'P 1'
#
loop_
_entity.id
_entity.type
_entity.pdbx_description
1 polymer ?
#
loop_
_entity_poly.entity_id
_entity_poly.type
_entity_poly.pdbx_seq_one_letter_code
_entity_poly.pdbx_strand_id
1 'polypeptide(L)'
;MASVVELMRISRECTDQAHRLGSTVNDDKSLEQYYTLIRTSIQALTDIKMNYSLTIVQDVYVTFSLTKLLLDETTDCEITETYLSSLRQRLQNYKNGSDYIYMQYWLQVEFIALYDVTVKRNSQFQYRVALNNCTGLISYLKSLFNEDNYALREWCQLFQLVEVWLCDALNRTKKVNELYPNLLVESKQINEKWHILIVIYHINWLLEQHQQIPKEYMDELNNVTVETLGPELYVMKLMLLLTDKILKDENITDTLTQFKTFFEQYKDQLNEQSVITISFSQDVNVVFKHSTLFQYKNLKTLLLFFQAVSYLVNCYDETANFSIKFLPRVKKNLVKELHHREEVDSNLIAVSLNDRNYRMKWFSQLLDLTEFYRIWERLILKSHISTKDLKDGGGYNDLLNVMHNQEESQSEDIASQYYNLSRETVSDEVALISLLNCYILLVSKINECEDNTKQTLMVRCETVWHDIEVLQDKSNIAKNNTMWDCTIVIIWLTSHLEPFTATPLPTNDETRSKYLAQLQRYYSSNRLTSVSHDNHNEIEKQYKLKKSVFLQVMVNYLGGRLLETDLKKINEISNICLQITKGQRMPYIRYVIGLWHLMNCTISMNNKEVLITKAKIESILKEM
;
A
#
# COMPACT_ATOMS: atom_id res chain seq x y z
N MET A 1 21.87 -42.55 -29.45
CA MET A 1 21.15 -41.26 -29.52
C MET A 1 19.88 -41.42 -28.72
N ALA A 2 19.68 -40.64 -27.65
CA ALA A 2 18.44 -40.67 -26.88
C ALA A 2 17.30 -40.11 -27.75
N SER A 3 16.14 -40.74 -27.75
CA SER A 3 14.97 -40.30 -28.53
C SER A 3 14.39 -38.98 -28.01
N VAL A 4 13.58 -38.29 -28.82
CA VAL A 4 12.88 -37.06 -28.42
C VAL A 4 12.04 -37.27 -27.14
N VAL A 5 11.38 -38.41 -27.02
CA VAL A 5 10.55 -38.75 -25.84
C VAL A 5 11.41 -38.92 -24.59
N GLU A 6 12.56 -39.58 -24.71
CA GLU A 6 13.50 -39.75 -23.60
C GLU A 6 14.09 -38.41 -23.15
N LEU A 7 14.50 -37.55 -24.08
CA LEU A 7 15.03 -36.22 -23.76
C LEU A 7 13.96 -35.33 -23.09
N MET A 8 12.71 -35.39 -23.56
CA MET A 8 11.59 -34.68 -22.92
C MET A 8 11.34 -35.18 -21.50
N ARG A 9 11.44 -36.50 -21.28
CA ARG A 9 11.30 -37.09 -19.95
C ARG A 9 12.44 -36.65 -19.03
N ILE A 10 13.68 -36.70 -19.52
CA ILE A 10 14.87 -36.25 -18.77
C ILE A 10 14.71 -34.79 -18.35
N SER A 11 14.28 -33.91 -19.26
CA SER A 11 14.04 -32.50 -18.94
C SER A 11 13.05 -32.34 -17.79
N ARG A 12 11.89 -33.01 -17.86
CA ARG A 12 10.88 -32.96 -16.80
C ARG A 12 11.39 -33.52 -15.47
N GLU A 13 11.99 -34.71 -15.49
CA GLU A 13 12.52 -35.36 -14.28
C GLU A 13 13.61 -34.52 -13.60
N CYS A 14 14.51 -33.91 -14.38
CA CYS A 14 15.54 -33.02 -13.85
C CYS A 14 14.93 -31.75 -13.25
N THR A 15 13.95 -31.14 -13.91
CA THR A 15 13.25 -29.96 -13.39
C THR A 15 12.50 -30.28 -12.10
N ASP A 16 11.70 -31.35 -12.08
CA ASP A 16 10.93 -31.76 -10.91
C ASP A 16 11.86 -32.08 -9.73
N GLN A 17 12.98 -32.74 -9.99
CA GLN A 17 13.98 -33.04 -8.96
C GLN A 17 14.68 -31.77 -8.46
N ALA A 18 15.01 -30.83 -9.34
CA ALA A 18 15.59 -29.55 -8.93
C ALA A 18 14.62 -28.79 -8.01
N HIS A 19 13.36 -28.66 -8.44
CA HIS A 19 12.31 -27.98 -7.69
C HIS A 19 12.01 -28.64 -6.34
N ARG A 20 12.13 -29.98 -6.22
CA ARG A 20 12.10 -30.67 -4.92
C ARG A 20 13.31 -30.34 -4.03
N LEU A 21 14.50 -30.21 -4.62
CA LEU A 21 15.70 -29.81 -3.88
C LEU A 21 15.69 -28.34 -3.46
N GLY A 22 14.92 -27.48 -4.15
CA GLY A 22 14.84 -26.04 -3.90
C GLY A 22 14.54 -25.66 -2.45
N SER A 23 13.77 -26.47 -1.71
CA SER A 23 13.46 -26.26 -0.28
C SER A 23 14.66 -26.53 0.66
N THR A 24 15.66 -27.28 0.18
CA THR A 24 16.81 -27.75 0.96
C THR A 24 18.11 -27.00 0.67
N VAL A 25 18.15 -26.15 -0.36
CA VAL A 25 19.33 -25.36 -0.73
C VAL A 25 19.73 -24.43 0.43
N ASN A 26 20.93 -24.61 0.96
CA ASN A 26 21.43 -23.89 2.13
C ASN A 26 22.94 -23.57 2.08
N ASP A 27 23.64 -24.04 1.05
CA ASP A 27 25.07 -23.83 0.84
C ASP A 27 25.38 -23.79 -0.67
N ASP A 28 26.59 -23.35 -1.01
CA ASP A 28 27.01 -23.20 -2.42
C ASP A 28 26.98 -24.53 -3.18
N LYS A 29 27.24 -25.65 -2.50
CA LYS A 29 27.28 -26.98 -3.11
C LYS A 29 25.88 -27.47 -3.50
N SER A 30 24.90 -27.31 -2.63
CA SER A 30 23.49 -27.64 -2.90
C SER A 30 22.91 -26.70 -3.97
N LEU A 31 23.35 -25.45 -4.01
CA LEU A 31 23.02 -24.49 -5.07
C LEU A 31 23.58 -24.94 -6.44
N GLU A 32 24.84 -25.38 -6.47
CA GLU A 32 25.47 -25.91 -7.69
C GLU A 32 24.75 -27.17 -8.19
N GLN A 33 24.35 -28.07 -7.30
CA GLN A 33 23.56 -29.25 -7.64
C GLN A 33 22.20 -28.88 -8.23
N TYR A 34 21.49 -27.93 -7.62
CA TYR A 34 20.21 -27.43 -8.12
C TYR A 34 20.35 -26.91 -9.57
N TYR A 35 21.30 -26.00 -9.81
CA TYR A 35 21.49 -25.44 -11.15
C TYR A 35 22.09 -26.42 -12.16
N THR A 36 22.80 -27.47 -11.70
CA THR A 36 23.23 -28.56 -12.58
C THR A 36 22.02 -29.30 -13.17
N LEU A 37 21.02 -29.62 -12.34
CA LEU A 37 19.78 -30.26 -12.81
C LEU A 37 19.00 -29.37 -13.78
N ILE A 38 18.85 -28.08 -13.46
CA ILE A 38 18.22 -27.11 -14.36
C ILE A 38 18.98 -27.03 -15.69
N ARG A 39 20.32 -26.96 -15.65
CA ARG A 39 21.16 -26.94 -16.85
C ARG A 39 20.97 -28.19 -17.71
N THR A 40 20.92 -29.37 -17.10
CA THR A 40 20.65 -30.63 -17.82
C THR A 40 19.27 -30.61 -18.48
N SER A 41 18.26 -30.05 -17.81
CA SER A 41 16.92 -29.89 -18.39
C SER A 41 16.90 -28.95 -19.60
N ILE A 42 17.54 -27.78 -19.48
CA ILE A 42 17.68 -26.80 -20.56
C ILE A 42 18.43 -27.41 -21.76
N GLN A 43 19.51 -28.16 -21.49
CA GLN A 43 20.30 -28.81 -22.54
C GLN A 43 19.48 -29.87 -23.28
N ALA A 44 18.71 -30.70 -22.57
CA ALA A 44 17.85 -31.70 -23.21
C ALA A 44 16.81 -31.05 -24.15
N LEU A 45 16.18 -29.94 -23.74
CA LEU A 45 15.24 -29.19 -24.60
C LEU A 45 15.94 -28.52 -25.79
N THR A 46 17.15 -27.99 -25.59
CA THR A 46 17.96 -27.40 -26.66
C THR A 46 18.37 -28.47 -27.68
N ASP A 47 18.79 -29.65 -27.22
CA ASP A 47 19.16 -30.78 -28.08
C ASP A 47 17.98 -31.26 -28.92
N ILE A 48 16.76 -31.25 -28.36
CA ILE A 48 15.54 -31.54 -29.11
C ILE A 48 15.32 -30.52 -30.23
N LYS A 49 15.46 -29.22 -29.93
CA LYS A 49 15.26 -28.16 -30.94
C LYS A 49 16.31 -28.18 -32.06
N MET A 50 17.56 -28.50 -31.73
CA MET A 50 18.67 -28.39 -32.70
C MET A 50 18.86 -29.65 -33.55
N ASN A 51 18.62 -30.83 -32.99
CA ASN A 51 19.00 -32.10 -33.63
C ASN A 51 17.83 -32.87 -34.26
N TYR A 52 16.58 -32.41 -34.08
CA TYR A 52 15.39 -33.11 -34.55
C TYR A 52 14.48 -32.23 -35.40
N SER A 53 13.83 -32.83 -36.40
CA SER A 53 12.79 -32.16 -37.20
C SER A 53 11.45 -32.24 -36.45
N LEU A 54 11.05 -31.13 -35.84
CA LEU A 54 9.82 -31.04 -35.04
C LEU A 54 8.64 -30.57 -35.90
N THR A 55 7.46 -31.13 -35.66
CA THR A 55 6.19 -30.52 -36.10
C THR A 55 5.99 -29.16 -35.42
N ILE A 56 5.09 -28.32 -35.95
CA ILE A 56 4.83 -26.99 -35.37
C ILE A 56 4.35 -27.11 -33.92
N VAL A 57 3.42 -28.02 -33.64
CA VAL A 57 2.88 -28.23 -32.28
C VAL A 57 3.96 -28.70 -31.31
N GLN A 58 4.84 -29.62 -31.76
CA GLN A 58 5.97 -30.05 -30.95
C GLN A 58 6.97 -28.92 -30.70
N ASP A 59 7.25 -28.10 -31.72
CA ASP A 59 8.16 -26.96 -31.59
C ASP A 59 7.61 -25.89 -30.64
N VAL A 60 6.31 -25.60 -30.71
CA VAL A 60 5.60 -24.74 -29.75
C VAL A 60 5.77 -25.27 -28.33
N TYR A 61 5.45 -26.55 -28.10
CA TYR A 61 5.53 -27.16 -26.78
C TYR A 61 6.95 -27.13 -26.19
N VAL A 62 7.95 -27.53 -26.98
CA VAL A 62 9.36 -27.55 -26.57
C VAL A 62 9.86 -26.13 -26.32
N THR A 63 9.54 -25.18 -27.19
CA THR A 63 9.98 -23.78 -27.06
C THR A 63 9.38 -23.14 -25.82
N PHE A 64 8.07 -23.29 -25.57
CA PHE A 64 7.45 -22.74 -24.36
C PHE A 64 8.00 -23.37 -23.09
N SER A 65 8.25 -24.68 -23.09
CA SER A 65 8.89 -25.35 -21.94
C SER A 65 10.30 -24.82 -21.68
N LEU A 66 11.09 -24.61 -22.74
CA LEU A 66 12.44 -24.06 -22.68
C LEU A 66 12.44 -22.60 -22.20
N THR A 67 11.61 -21.76 -22.82
CA THR A 67 11.45 -20.35 -22.46
C THR A 67 11.00 -20.19 -21.02
N LYS A 68 10.05 -21.01 -20.55
CA LYS A 68 9.62 -20.99 -19.16
C LYS A 68 10.79 -21.27 -18.20
N LEU A 69 11.58 -22.31 -18.46
CA LEU A 69 12.75 -22.62 -17.65
C LEU A 69 13.82 -21.52 -17.68
N LEU A 70 14.08 -20.93 -18.85
CA LEU A 70 15.03 -19.81 -18.98
C LEU A 70 14.57 -18.59 -18.19
N LEU A 71 13.28 -18.24 -18.28
CA LEU A 71 12.71 -17.10 -17.55
C LEU A 71 12.65 -17.36 -16.04
N ASP A 72 12.26 -18.55 -15.62
CA ASP A 72 12.11 -18.91 -14.21
C ASP A 72 13.48 -19.05 -13.52
N GLU A 73 14.49 -19.62 -14.18
CA GLU A 73 15.73 -20.06 -13.53
C GLU A 73 16.99 -19.31 -13.95
N THR A 74 16.98 -18.54 -15.05
CA THR A 74 18.19 -17.86 -15.56
C THR A 74 17.99 -16.35 -15.75
N THR A 75 19.06 -15.68 -16.18
CA THR A 75 19.07 -14.27 -16.59
C THR A 75 19.10 -14.09 -18.11
N ASP A 76 19.07 -15.18 -18.88
CA ASP A 76 19.35 -15.20 -20.34
C ASP A 76 18.12 -14.78 -21.16
N CYS A 77 17.70 -13.53 -20.99
CA CYS A 77 16.54 -12.97 -21.68
C CYS A 77 16.78 -12.87 -23.20
N GLU A 78 18.02 -12.63 -23.65
CA GLU A 78 18.37 -12.56 -25.08
C GLU A 78 18.21 -13.91 -25.79
N ILE A 79 18.65 -14.99 -25.15
CA ILE A 79 18.49 -16.36 -25.68
C ILE A 79 16.99 -16.69 -25.75
N THR A 80 16.24 -16.33 -24.72
CA THR A 80 14.79 -16.49 -24.67
C THR A 80 14.10 -15.77 -25.83
N GLU A 81 14.44 -14.50 -26.07
CA GLU A 81 13.90 -13.73 -27.20
C GLU A 81 14.27 -14.32 -28.55
N THR A 82 15.47 -14.90 -28.68
CA THR A 82 15.92 -15.55 -29.92
C THR A 82 15.05 -16.77 -30.25
N TYR A 83 14.78 -17.62 -29.24
CA TYR A 83 13.90 -18.77 -29.41
C TYR A 83 12.45 -18.36 -29.71
N LEU A 84 11.93 -17.36 -28.99
CA LEU A 84 10.58 -16.83 -29.24
C LEU A 84 10.47 -16.18 -30.63
N SER A 85 11.46 -15.42 -31.06
CA SER A 85 11.48 -14.77 -32.38
C SER A 85 11.53 -15.80 -33.51
N SER A 86 12.30 -16.88 -33.33
CA SER A 86 12.36 -17.98 -34.30
C SER A 86 11.02 -18.70 -34.42
N LEU A 87 10.37 -18.99 -33.28
CA LEU A 87 9.03 -19.59 -33.26
C LEU A 87 7.98 -18.64 -33.85
N ARG A 88 8.06 -17.34 -33.53
CA ARG A 88 7.20 -16.30 -34.07
C ARG A 88 7.23 -16.29 -35.59
N GLN A 89 8.43 -16.25 -36.18
CA GLN A 89 8.60 -16.24 -37.64
C GLN A 89 8.06 -17.53 -38.27
N ARG A 90 8.27 -18.67 -37.62
CA ARG A 90 7.74 -19.95 -38.09
C ARG A 90 6.20 -19.97 -38.07
N LEU A 91 5.57 -19.47 -37.01
CA LEU A 91 4.11 -19.40 -36.86
C LEU A 91 3.47 -18.37 -37.82
N GLN A 92 4.16 -17.29 -38.17
CA GLN A 92 3.67 -16.30 -39.14
C GLN A 92 3.33 -16.94 -40.50
N ASN A 93 4.07 -17.98 -40.92
CA ASN A 93 3.80 -18.70 -42.16
C ASN A 93 2.46 -19.46 -42.14
N TYR A 94 1.90 -19.71 -40.96
CA TYR A 94 0.64 -20.43 -40.74
C TYR A 94 -0.49 -19.52 -40.25
N LYS A 95 -0.19 -18.23 -39.98
CA LYS A 95 -1.13 -17.25 -39.41
C LYS A 95 -2.34 -16.96 -40.30
N ASN A 96 -2.20 -17.09 -41.62
CA ASN A 96 -3.28 -16.92 -42.59
C ASN A 96 -3.97 -18.25 -42.96
N GLY A 97 -3.60 -19.36 -42.31
CA GLY A 97 -4.24 -20.65 -42.49
C GLY A 97 -5.64 -20.70 -41.87
N SER A 98 -6.40 -21.73 -42.20
CA SER A 98 -7.78 -21.93 -41.69
C SER A 98 -7.87 -22.36 -40.22
N ASP A 99 -6.74 -22.66 -39.58
CA ASP A 99 -6.71 -23.23 -38.23
C ASP A 99 -6.36 -22.17 -37.18
N TYR A 100 -7.34 -21.85 -36.34
CA TYR A 100 -7.27 -20.81 -35.31
C TYR A 100 -6.20 -21.09 -34.24
N ILE A 101 -5.81 -22.36 -34.04
CA ILE A 101 -4.83 -22.77 -33.03
C ILE A 101 -3.45 -22.12 -33.24
N TYR A 102 -3.03 -21.95 -34.51
CA TYR A 102 -1.74 -21.33 -34.82
C TYR A 102 -1.72 -19.83 -34.50
N MET A 103 -2.87 -19.17 -34.63
CA MET A 103 -3.02 -17.78 -34.23
C MET A 103 -2.93 -17.64 -32.70
N GLN A 104 -3.54 -18.55 -31.93
CA GLN A 104 -3.42 -18.56 -30.47
C GLN A 104 -1.96 -18.75 -30.03
N TYR A 105 -1.23 -19.69 -30.63
CA TYR A 105 0.20 -19.87 -30.34
C TYR A 105 1.02 -18.63 -30.69
N TRP A 106 0.70 -17.94 -31.79
CA TRP A 106 1.37 -16.68 -32.13
C TRP A 106 1.09 -15.61 -31.07
N LEU A 107 -0.16 -15.45 -30.63
CA LEU A 107 -0.53 -14.49 -29.59
C LEU A 107 0.13 -14.82 -28.24
N GLN A 108 0.26 -16.10 -27.90
CA GLN A 108 0.98 -16.53 -26.71
C GLN A 108 2.49 -16.19 -26.79
N VAL A 109 3.12 -16.34 -27.96
CA VAL A 109 4.50 -15.88 -28.17
C VAL A 109 4.62 -14.38 -27.97
N GLU A 110 3.70 -13.59 -28.52
CA GLU A 110 3.70 -12.12 -28.31
C GLU A 110 3.49 -11.77 -26.83
N PHE A 111 2.60 -12.47 -26.11
CA PHE A 111 2.39 -12.26 -24.67
C PHE A 111 3.68 -12.49 -23.87
N ILE A 112 4.35 -13.63 -24.07
CA ILE A 112 5.59 -13.95 -23.35
C ILE A 112 6.67 -12.90 -23.66
N ALA A 113 6.78 -12.44 -24.90
CA ALA A 113 7.76 -11.43 -25.28
C ALA A 113 7.44 -10.04 -24.68
N LEU A 114 6.19 -9.58 -24.81
CA LEU A 114 5.76 -8.24 -24.39
C LEU A 114 5.61 -8.12 -22.87
N TYR A 115 5.30 -9.22 -22.18
CA TYR A 115 5.09 -9.26 -20.74
C TYR A 115 6.24 -9.98 -20.03
N ASP A 116 6.30 -11.32 -20.06
CA ASP A 116 7.22 -12.10 -19.20
C ASP A 116 8.70 -11.75 -19.38
N VAL A 117 9.18 -11.68 -20.63
CA VAL A 117 10.57 -11.31 -20.95
C VAL A 117 10.85 -9.87 -20.52
N THR A 118 9.91 -8.98 -20.79
CA THR A 118 10.07 -7.54 -20.51
C THR A 118 10.12 -7.29 -19.00
N VAL A 119 9.23 -7.94 -18.23
CA VAL A 119 9.23 -7.95 -16.76
C VAL A 119 10.56 -8.49 -16.22
N LYS A 120 11.04 -9.62 -16.76
CA LYS A 120 12.30 -10.23 -16.31
C LYS A 120 13.52 -9.33 -16.55
N ARG A 121 13.56 -8.61 -17.68
CA ARG A 121 14.62 -7.64 -17.97
C ARG A 121 14.57 -6.39 -17.10
N ASN A 122 13.37 -5.98 -16.69
CA ASN A 122 13.12 -4.84 -15.81
C ASN A 122 13.92 -3.57 -16.16
N SER A 123 13.85 -3.13 -17.42
CA SER A 123 14.61 -1.98 -17.93
C SER A 123 13.70 -0.97 -18.63
N GLN A 124 13.89 0.32 -18.33
CA GLN A 124 13.11 1.40 -18.96
C GLN A 124 13.19 1.39 -20.49
N PHE A 125 14.35 1.06 -21.07
CA PHE A 125 14.49 0.95 -22.52
C PHE A 125 13.57 -0.14 -23.08
N GLN A 126 13.58 -1.31 -22.44
CA GLN A 126 12.80 -2.46 -22.89
C GLN A 126 11.30 -2.23 -22.70
N TYR A 127 10.89 -1.60 -21.60
CA TYR A 127 9.50 -1.19 -21.40
C TYR A 127 9.00 -0.26 -22.52
N ARG A 128 9.82 0.68 -23.01
CA ARG A 128 9.44 1.55 -24.14
C ARG A 128 9.28 0.78 -25.45
N VAL A 129 10.19 -0.16 -25.74
CA VAL A 129 10.12 -1.00 -26.94
C VAL A 129 8.90 -1.90 -26.90
N ALA A 130 8.67 -2.59 -25.78
CA ALA A 130 7.51 -3.42 -25.56
C ALA A 130 6.20 -2.63 -25.68
N LEU A 131 6.14 -1.41 -25.14
CA LEU A 131 4.95 -0.57 -25.24
C LEU A 131 4.62 -0.21 -26.70
N ASN A 132 5.62 0.19 -27.48
CA ASN A 132 5.42 0.49 -28.90
C ASN A 132 4.93 -0.74 -29.69
N ASN A 133 5.51 -1.91 -29.41
CA ASN A 133 5.09 -3.15 -30.05
C ASN A 133 3.68 -3.59 -29.62
N CYS A 134 3.35 -3.44 -28.34
CA CYS A 134 2.04 -3.78 -27.78
C CYS A 134 0.94 -2.89 -28.37
N THR A 135 1.15 -1.57 -28.42
CA THR A 135 0.21 -0.62 -29.04
C THR A 135 -0.01 -0.90 -30.54
N GLY A 136 1.05 -1.25 -31.27
CA GLY A 136 0.97 -1.71 -32.66
C GLY A 136 0.17 -3.01 -32.80
N LEU A 137 0.40 -3.98 -31.91
CA LEU A 137 -0.33 -5.24 -31.88
C LEU A 137 -1.81 -5.05 -31.58
N ILE A 138 -2.16 -4.22 -30.59
CA ILE A 138 -3.56 -3.89 -30.26
C ILE A 138 -4.25 -3.27 -31.47
N SER A 139 -3.61 -2.31 -32.13
CA SER A 139 -4.15 -1.64 -33.33
C SER A 139 -4.40 -2.63 -34.47
N TYR A 140 -3.47 -3.57 -34.67
CA TYR A 140 -3.61 -4.66 -35.63
C TYR A 140 -4.75 -5.62 -35.26
N LEU A 141 -4.91 -6.00 -33.98
CA LEU A 141 -6.00 -6.89 -33.57
C LEU A 141 -7.36 -6.22 -33.76
N LYS A 142 -7.48 -4.93 -33.41
CA LYS A 142 -8.71 -4.15 -33.60
C LYS A 142 -9.12 -4.04 -35.07
N SER A 143 -8.18 -4.00 -36.01
CA SER A 143 -8.50 -3.96 -37.45
C SER A 143 -9.01 -5.30 -37.99
N LEU A 144 -8.85 -6.40 -37.26
CA LEU A 144 -9.36 -7.73 -37.59
C LEU A 144 -10.71 -8.06 -36.94
N PHE A 145 -11.31 -7.11 -36.22
CA PHE A 145 -12.59 -7.32 -35.55
C PHE A 145 -13.72 -7.45 -36.57
N ASN A 146 -14.28 -8.66 -36.66
CA ASN A 146 -15.54 -8.96 -37.34
C ASN A 146 -16.58 -9.41 -36.29
N GLU A 147 -17.85 -9.51 -36.67
CA GLU A 147 -18.95 -9.90 -35.75
C GLU A 147 -18.73 -11.28 -35.11
N ASP A 148 -18.00 -12.20 -35.78
CA ASP A 148 -17.79 -13.58 -35.32
C ASP A 148 -16.48 -13.82 -34.53
N ASN A 149 -15.58 -12.82 -34.41
CA ASN A 149 -14.23 -13.00 -33.87
C ASN A 149 -14.10 -12.70 -32.36
N TYR A 150 -14.93 -13.33 -31.53
CA TYR A 150 -14.94 -13.11 -30.06
C TYR A 150 -13.57 -13.36 -29.41
N ALA A 151 -12.89 -14.44 -29.79
CA ALA A 151 -11.62 -14.81 -29.19
C ALA A 151 -10.46 -13.82 -29.50
N LEU A 152 -10.54 -13.04 -30.58
CA LEU A 152 -9.59 -11.95 -30.83
C LEU A 152 -9.79 -10.77 -29.90
N ARG A 153 -11.02 -10.51 -29.48
CA ARG A 153 -11.34 -9.45 -28.51
C ARG A 153 -10.79 -9.80 -27.13
N GLU A 154 -10.85 -11.08 -26.74
CA GLU A 154 -10.27 -11.61 -25.49
C GLU A 154 -8.76 -11.35 -25.42
N TRP A 155 -8.02 -11.73 -26.47
CA TRP A 155 -6.58 -11.46 -26.54
C TRP A 155 -6.27 -9.96 -26.59
N CYS A 156 -7.04 -9.18 -27.36
CA CYS A 156 -6.86 -7.73 -27.42
C CYS A 156 -6.96 -7.10 -26.02
N GLN A 157 -7.90 -7.58 -25.20
CA GLN A 157 -8.08 -7.14 -23.82
C GLN A 157 -6.95 -7.51 -22.88
N LEU A 158 -6.39 -8.71 -23.03
CA LEU A 158 -5.18 -9.08 -22.32
C LEU A 158 -4.01 -8.12 -22.69
N PHE A 159 -3.84 -7.79 -23.97
CA PHE A 159 -2.80 -6.86 -24.40
C PHE A 159 -3.07 -5.41 -23.97
N GLN A 160 -4.32 -4.95 -23.90
CA GLN A 160 -4.66 -3.64 -23.35
C GLN A 160 -4.31 -3.57 -21.85
N LEU A 161 -4.52 -4.65 -21.09
CA LEU A 161 -4.04 -4.71 -19.70
C LEU A 161 -2.51 -4.66 -19.62
N VAL A 162 -1.80 -5.35 -20.53
CA VAL A 162 -0.33 -5.27 -20.64
C VAL A 162 0.13 -3.86 -21.03
N GLU A 163 -0.57 -3.15 -21.92
CA GLU A 163 -0.29 -1.76 -22.28
C GLU A 163 -0.37 -0.83 -21.07
N VAL A 164 -1.41 -0.98 -20.25
CA VAL A 164 -1.59 -0.25 -19.00
C VAL A 164 -0.41 -0.52 -18.06
N TRP A 165 -0.05 -1.79 -17.87
CA TRP A 165 1.08 -2.18 -17.01
C TRP A 165 2.42 -1.60 -17.51
N LEU A 166 2.68 -1.64 -18.81
CA LEU A 166 3.89 -1.05 -19.40
C LEU A 166 3.94 0.47 -19.24
N CYS A 167 2.79 1.15 -19.30
CA CYS A 167 2.70 2.59 -19.04
C CYS A 167 3.00 2.90 -17.56
N ASP A 168 2.52 2.08 -16.64
CA ASP A 168 2.77 2.20 -15.20
C ASP A 168 4.26 1.99 -14.88
N ALA A 169 4.88 0.94 -15.42
CA ALA A 169 6.33 0.67 -15.29
C ALA A 169 7.22 1.82 -15.83
N LEU A 170 6.68 2.66 -16.72
CA LEU A 170 7.33 3.86 -17.26
C LEU A 170 6.94 5.15 -16.51
N ASN A 171 6.23 5.05 -15.39
CA ASN A 171 5.70 6.16 -14.60
C ASN A 171 4.83 7.14 -15.42
N ARG A 172 4.09 6.64 -16.42
CA ARG A 172 3.18 7.44 -17.27
C ARG A 172 1.77 7.51 -16.67
N THR A 173 1.65 8.01 -15.44
CA THR A 173 0.41 8.01 -14.64
C THR A 173 -0.80 8.62 -15.35
N LYS A 174 -0.62 9.73 -16.08
CA LYS A 174 -1.68 10.33 -16.90
C LYS A 174 -2.21 9.37 -17.95
N LYS A 175 -1.32 8.61 -18.61
CA LYS A 175 -1.72 7.67 -19.65
C LYS A 175 -2.44 6.46 -19.07
N VAL A 176 -2.00 5.98 -17.91
CA VAL A 176 -2.69 4.90 -17.18
C VAL A 176 -4.14 5.30 -16.89
N ASN A 177 -4.36 6.52 -16.38
CA ASN A 177 -5.69 7.08 -16.13
C ASN A 177 -6.57 7.19 -17.39
N GLU A 178 -5.98 7.46 -18.55
CA GLU A 178 -6.72 7.50 -19.82
C GLU A 178 -7.11 6.10 -20.35
N LEU A 179 -6.29 5.08 -20.09
CA LEU A 179 -6.45 3.74 -20.66
C LEU A 179 -7.47 2.89 -19.89
N TYR A 180 -7.47 2.95 -18.56
CA TYR A 180 -8.34 2.12 -17.71
C TYR A 180 -9.84 2.27 -18.01
N PRO A 181 -10.42 3.47 -18.20
CA PRO A 181 -11.86 3.62 -18.47
C PRO A 181 -12.32 2.84 -19.71
N ASN A 182 -11.55 2.90 -20.80
CA ASN A 182 -11.89 2.17 -22.03
C ASN A 182 -11.76 0.66 -21.84
N LEU A 183 -10.70 0.22 -21.13
CA LEU A 183 -10.50 -1.19 -20.78
C LEU A 183 -11.66 -1.74 -19.93
N LEU A 184 -12.16 -0.95 -18.97
CA LEU A 184 -13.27 -1.31 -18.09
C LEU A 184 -14.60 -1.41 -18.85
N VAL A 185 -14.88 -0.51 -19.79
CA VAL A 185 -16.10 -0.57 -20.62
C VAL A 185 -16.12 -1.83 -21.49
N GLU A 186 -15.00 -2.12 -22.15
CA GLU A 186 -14.89 -3.28 -23.04
C GLU A 186 -14.91 -4.61 -22.25
N SER A 187 -14.26 -4.68 -21.09
CA SER A 187 -14.19 -5.91 -20.28
C SER A 187 -15.54 -6.40 -19.75
N LYS A 188 -16.50 -5.50 -19.47
CA LYS A 188 -17.88 -5.85 -19.07
C LYS A 188 -18.58 -6.76 -20.09
N GLN A 189 -18.22 -6.63 -21.37
CA GLN A 189 -18.85 -7.37 -22.46
C GLN A 189 -18.27 -8.77 -22.65
N ILE A 190 -17.16 -9.09 -21.99
CA ILE A 190 -16.39 -10.32 -22.24
C ILE A 190 -16.67 -11.34 -21.15
N ASN A 191 -16.34 -10.99 -19.90
CA ASN A 191 -16.43 -11.92 -18.79
C ASN A 191 -16.52 -11.11 -17.49
N GLU A 192 -17.51 -11.40 -16.65
CA GLU A 192 -17.72 -10.69 -15.39
C GLU A 192 -16.53 -10.83 -14.43
N LYS A 193 -15.97 -12.03 -14.31
CA LYS A 193 -14.78 -12.29 -13.48
C LYS A 193 -13.55 -11.54 -13.97
N TRP A 194 -13.37 -11.44 -15.30
CA TRP A 194 -12.33 -10.62 -15.93
C TRP A 194 -12.52 -9.14 -15.64
N HIS A 195 -13.74 -8.64 -15.81
CA HIS A 195 -14.09 -7.26 -15.54
C HIS A 195 -13.78 -6.88 -14.10
N ILE A 196 -14.22 -7.69 -13.13
CA ILE A 196 -13.95 -7.45 -11.70
C ILE A 196 -12.47 -7.53 -11.37
N LEU A 197 -11.69 -8.42 -12.02
CA LEU A 197 -10.24 -8.43 -11.87
C LEU A 197 -9.62 -7.09 -12.31
N ILE A 198 -10.04 -6.53 -13.44
CA ILE A 198 -9.55 -5.22 -13.92
C ILE A 198 -9.96 -4.11 -12.96
N VAL A 199 -11.20 -4.13 -12.44
CA VAL A 199 -11.66 -3.18 -11.40
C VAL A 199 -10.76 -3.25 -10.17
N ILE A 200 -10.43 -4.46 -9.68
CA ILE A 200 -9.52 -4.70 -8.56
C ILE A 200 -8.13 -4.12 -8.84
N TYR A 201 -7.56 -4.37 -10.02
CA TYR A 201 -6.24 -3.83 -10.39
C TYR A 201 -6.24 -2.31 -10.53
N HIS A 202 -7.28 -1.72 -11.10
CA HIS A 202 -7.39 -0.27 -11.20
C HIS A 202 -7.52 0.37 -9.82
N ILE A 203 -8.35 -0.19 -8.93
CA ILE A 203 -8.49 0.30 -7.56
C ILE A 203 -7.17 0.16 -6.80
N ASN A 204 -6.48 -0.98 -6.92
CA ASN A 204 -5.16 -1.16 -6.30
C ASN A 204 -4.18 -0.07 -6.75
N TRP A 205 -4.11 0.19 -8.06
CA TRP A 205 -3.26 1.24 -8.61
C TRP A 205 -3.65 2.64 -8.11
N LEU A 206 -4.96 2.97 -8.06
CA LEU A 206 -5.44 4.23 -7.51
C LEU A 206 -5.05 4.40 -6.04
N LEU A 207 -5.14 3.33 -5.23
CA LEU A 207 -4.72 3.35 -3.83
C LEU A 207 -3.21 3.58 -3.68
N GLU A 208 -2.39 2.90 -4.49
CA GLU A 208 -0.93 3.10 -4.51
C GLU A 208 -0.54 4.54 -4.86
N GLN A 209 -1.27 5.16 -5.81
CA GLN A 209 -1.07 6.55 -6.22
C GLN A 209 -1.82 7.57 -5.34
N HIS A 210 -2.49 7.14 -4.26
CA HIS A 210 -3.33 7.99 -3.40
C HIS A 210 -4.37 8.82 -4.19
N GLN A 211 -4.95 8.25 -5.24
CA GLN A 211 -5.96 8.89 -6.07
C GLN A 211 -7.38 8.56 -5.61
N GLN A 212 -8.35 9.37 -6.00
CA GLN A 212 -9.75 9.16 -5.65
C GLN A 212 -10.30 7.96 -6.43
N ILE A 213 -10.93 7.03 -5.71
CA ILE A 213 -11.63 5.90 -6.32
C ILE A 213 -13.03 6.34 -6.76
N PRO A 214 -13.41 6.14 -8.03
CA PRO A 214 -14.77 6.36 -8.49
C PRO A 214 -15.79 5.51 -7.72
N LYS A 215 -16.90 6.13 -7.30
CA LYS A 215 -17.95 5.46 -6.51
C LYS A 215 -18.53 4.24 -7.23
N GLU A 216 -18.71 4.34 -8.55
CA GLU A 216 -19.22 3.27 -9.40
C GLU A 216 -18.43 1.97 -9.24
N TYR A 217 -17.10 2.04 -9.16
CA TYR A 217 -16.24 0.87 -9.02
C TYR A 217 -16.33 0.25 -7.61
N MET A 218 -16.51 1.07 -6.58
CA MET A 218 -16.74 0.58 -5.22
C MET A 218 -18.11 -0.09 -5.09
N ASP A 219 -19.13 0.48 -5.71
CA ASP A 219 -20.49 -0.09 -5.73
C ASP A 219 -20.50 -1.44 -6.46
N GLU A 220 -19.82 -1.54 -7.61
CA GLU A 220 -19.60 -2.80 -8.32
C GLU A 220 -18.90 -3.83 -7.44
N LEU A 221 -17.77 -3.48 -6.81
CA LEU A 221 -17.07 -4.41 -5.91
C LEU A 221 -17.97 -4.89 -4.77
N ASN A 222 -18.74 -4.01 -4.14
CA ASN A 222 -19.59 -4.37 -3.00
C ASN A 222 -20.67 -5.39 -3.36
N ASN A 223 -21.22 -5.31 -4.58
CA ASN A 223 -22.32 -6.17 -5.02
C ASN A 223 -21.93 -7.60 -5.41
N VAL A 224 -20.64 -7.86 -5.65
CA VAL A 224 -20.19 -9.17 -6.13
C VAL A 224 -19.98 -10.18 -4.99
N THR A 225 -20.37 -11.44 -5.21
CA THR A 225 -20.28 -12.52 -4.21
C THR A 225 -19.11 -13.47 -4.45
N VAL A 226 -18.83 -14.36 -3.47
CA VAL A 226 -17.76 -15.36 -3.57
C VAL A 226 -18.07 -16.37 -4.67
N GLU A 227 -19.33 -16.74 -4.84
CA GLU A 227 -19.78 -17.75 -5.80
C GLU A 227 -19.49 -17.32 -7.24
N THR A 228 -19.57 -16.01 -7.53
CA THR A 228 -19.27 -15.46 -8.86
C THR A 228 -17.77 -15.39 -9.14
N LEU A 229 -16.95 -15.01 -8.16
CA LEU A 229 -15.53 -14.75 -8.36
C LEU A 229 -14.61 -15.95 -8.09
N GLY A 230 -15.06 -16.86 -7.25
CA GLY A 230 -14.19 -17.82 -6.56
C GLY A 230 -13.48 -17.19 -5.36
N PRO A 231 -12.96 -18.03 -4.44
CA PRO A 231 -12.43 -17.57 -3.16
C PRO A 231 -11.17 -16.69 -3.28
N GLU A 232 -10.28 -16.96 -4.23
CA GLU A 232 -9.01 -16.25 -4.38
C GLU A 232 -9.22 -14.78 -4.79
N LEU A 233 -10.05 -14.54 -5.82
CA LEU A 233 -10.34 -13.18 -6.29
C LEU A 233 -11.21 -12.43 -5.28
N TYR A 234 -12.10 -13.12 -4.57
CA TYR A 234 -12.87 -12.52 -3.49
C TYR A 234 -12.00 -12.07 -2.31
N VAL A 235 -10.93 -12.82 -1.98
CA VAL A 235 -9.93 -12.39 -1.00
C VAL A 235 -9.26 -11.08 -1.44
N MET A 236 -8.91 -10.94 -2.72
CA MET A 236 -8.33 -9.69 -3.24
C MET A 236 -9.30 -8.52 -3.07
N LYS A 237 -10.59 -8.71 -3.38
CA LYS A 237 -11.64 -7.73 -3.10
C LYS A 237 -11.64 -7.33 -1.62
N LEU A 238 -11.73 -8.29 -0.70
CA LEU A 238 -11.81 -7.98 0.74
C LEU A 238 -10.56 -7.26 1.26
N MET A 239 -9.37 -7.67 0.78
CA MET A 239 -8.11 -7.00 1.13
C MET A 239 -8.09 -5.55 0.63
N LEU A 240 -8.53 -5.29 -0.60
CA LEU A 240 -8.62 -3.92 -1.13
C LEU A 240 -9.61 -3.05 -0.36
N LEU A 241 -10.80 -3.58 -0.06
CA LEU A 241 -11.78 -2.86 0.76
C LEU A 241 -11.20 -2.53 2.14
N LEU A 242 -10.43 -3.44 2.74
CA LEU A 242 -9.76 -3.19 4.00
C LEU A 242 -8.67 -2.12 3.87
N THR A 243 -7.84 -2.18 2.82
CA THR A 243 -6.80 -1.18 2.54
C THR A 243 -7.40 0.22 2.37
N ASP A 244 -8.46 0.36 1.57
CA ASP A 244 -9.17 1.63 1.35
C ASP A 244 -9.68 2.22 2.68
N LYS A 245 -10.32 1.40 3.51
CA LYS A 245 -10.79 1.83 4.84
C LYS A 245 -9.64 2.27 5.75
N ILE A 246 -8.50 1.57 5.72
CA ILE A 246 -7.34 1.93 6.54
C ILE A 246 -6.73 3.26 6.08
N LEU A 247 -6.56 3.45 4.76
CA LEU A 247 -6.00 4.69 4.20
C LEU A 247 -6.88 5.91 4.47
N LYS A 248 -8.20 5.73 4.57
CA LYS A 248 -9.16 6.79 4.94
C LYS A 248 -9.32 6.97 6.46
N ASP A 249 -8.62 6.16 7.27
CA ASP A 249 -8.81 6.08 8.72
C ASP A 249 -10.25 5.79 9.17
N GLU A 250 -10.97 4.98 8.40
CA GLU A 250 -12.33 4.56 8.71
C GLU A 250 -12.38 3.33 9.64
N ASN A 251 -13.59 3.02 10.12
CA ASN A 251 -13.83 1.82 10.92
C ASN A 251 -13.81 0.56 10.02
N ILE A 252 -13.05 -0.46 10.43
CA ILE A 252 -12.85 -1.71 9.67
C ILE A 252 -13.71 -2.89 10.16
N THR A 253 -14.56 -2.71 11.17
CA THR A 253 -15.28 -3.80 11.86
C THR A 253 -16.19 -4.60 10.92
N ASP A 254 -16.90 -3.91 10.02
CA ASP A 254 -17.79 -4.57 9.07
C ASP A 254 -17.00 -5.42 8.07
N THR A 255 -15.89 -4.89 7.55
CA THR A 255 -14.98 -5.63 6.66
C THR A 255 -14.36 -6.84 7.38
N LEU A 256 -13.97 -6.71 8.65
CA LEU A 256 -13.49 -7.83 9.47
C LEU A 256 -14.57 -8.90 9.67
N THR A 257 -15.83 -8.50 9.78
CA THR A 257 -16.98 -9.41 9.88
C THR A 257 -17.22 -10.15 8.56
N GLN A 258 -17.02 -9.49 7.42
CA GLN A 258 -17.03 -10.13 6.11
C GLN A 258 -15.90 -11.17 5.98
N PHE A 259 -14.68 -10.85 6.40
CA PHE A 259 -13.58 -11.83 6.45
C PHE A 259 -13.90 -13.04 7.34
N LYS A 260 -14.51 -12.80 8.51
CA LYS A 260 -14.93 -13.89 9.40
C LYS A 260 -15.92 -14.83 8.71
N THR A 261 -16.97 -14.27 8.11
CA THR A 261 -18.01 -15.02 7.38
C THR A 261 -17.40 -15.80 6.21
N PHE A 262 -16.48 -15.18 5.47
CA PHE A 262 -15.76 -15.83 4.39
C PHE A 262 -14.91 -17.02 4.89
N PHE A 263 -14.15 -16.85 5.98
CA PHE A 263 -13.32 -17.94 6.53
C PHE A 263 -14.12 -19.09 7.15
N GLU A 264 -15.36 -18.86 7.57
CA GLU A 264 -16.22 -19.94 8.06
C GLU A 264 -16.57 -20.95 6.96
N GLN A 265 -16.62 -20.50 5.70
CA GLN A 265 -17.03 -21.33 4.55
C GLN A 265 -15.87 -21.74 3.65
N TYR A 266 -14.92 -20.84 3.37
CA TYR A 266 -13.96 -20.99 2.27
C TYR A 266 -12.50 -21.19 2.70
N LYS A 267 -12.20 -21.28 4.01
CA LYS A 267 -10.81 -21.39 4.50
C LYS A 267 -10.03 -22.56 3.89
N ASP A 268 -10.69 -23.71 3.66
CA ASP A 268 -10.04 -24.95 3.22
C ASP A 268 -9.76 -24.93 1.70
N GLN A 269 -10.35 -23.98 0.97
CA GLN A 269 -10.10 -23.75 -0.45
C GLN A 269 -8.86 -22.86 -0.70
N LEU A 270 -8.33 -22.21 0.35
CA LEU A 270 -7.15 -21.33 0.28
C LEU A 270 -5.87 -22.08 0.66
N ASN A 271 -5.21 -22.66 -0.34
CA ASN A 271 -4.02 -23.49 -0.20
C ASN A 271 -2.87 -23.07 -1.13
N GLU A 272 -1.77 -23.81 -1.12
CA GLU A 272 -0.57 -23.49 -1.90
C GLU A 272 -0.75 -23.60 -3.43
N GLN A 273 -1.78 -24.31 -3.88
CA GLN A 273 -2.15 -24.49 -5.29
C GLN A 273 -3.23 -23.51 -5.75
N SER A 274 -3.78 -22.70 -4.84
CA SER A 274 -4.82 -21.73 -5.16
C SER A 274 -4.33 -20.74 -6.23
N VAL A 275 -5.08 -20.68 -7.33
CA VAL A 275 -4.84 -19.78 -8.47
C VAL A 275 -6.16 -19.22 -8.95
N ILE A 276 -6.14 -18.00 -9.46
CA ILE A 276 -7.30 -17.45 -10.14
C ILE A 276 -7.21 -17.87 -11.61
N THR A 277 -8.14 -18.73 -12.04
CA THR A 277 -8.32 -19.03 -13.46
C THR A 277 -9.48 -18.23 -14.01
N ILE A 278 -9.21 -17.52 -15.12
CA ILE A 278 -10.22 -16.82 -15.92
C ILE A 278 -10.23 -17.47 -17.30
N SER A 279 -11.32 -18.17 -17.57
CA SER A 279 -11.59 -18.78 -18.86
C SER A 279 -12.31 -17.78 -19.74
N PHE A 280 -11.64 -17.35 -20.80
CA PHE A 280 -12.26 -16.49 -21.81
C PHE A 280 -13.05 -17.35 -22.81
N SER A 281 -12.44 -18.43 -23.28
CA SER A 281 -13.03 -19.44 -24.17
C SER A 281 -12.62 -20.85 -23.76
N GLN A 282 -13.07 -21.89 -24.48
CA GLN A 282 -12.73 -23.30 -24.16
C GLN A 282 -11.21 -23.56 -24.16
N ASP A 283 -10.44 -22.79 -24.95
CA ASP A 283 -9.01 -23.02 -25.17
C ASP A 283 -8.11 -21.95 -24.55
N VAL A 284 -8.66 -20.80 -24.13
CA VAL A 284 -7.88 -19.67 -23.59
C VAL A 284 -8.20 -19.45 -22.12
N ASN A 285 -7.23 -19.79 -21.28
CA ASN A 285 -7.27 -19.58 -19.85
C ASN A 285 -6.13 -18.67 -19.43
N VAL A 286 -6.43 -17.62 -18.69
CA VAL A 286 -5.42 -16.82 -18.00
C VAL A 286 -5.39 -17.25 -16.54
N VAL A 287 -4.19 -17.56 -16.05
CA VAL A 287 -3.97 -18.06 -14.70
C VAL A 287 -3.15 -17.06 -13.92
N PHE A 288 -3.72 -16.50 -12.86
CA PHE A 288 -3.02 -15.64 -11.93
C PHE A 288 -2.64 -16.44 -10.69
N LYS A 289 -1.34 -16.45 -10.41
CA LYS A 289 -0.78 -17.09 -9.22
C LYS A 289 -0.21 -16.01 -8.31
N HIS A 290 -0.63 -16.03 -7.05
CA HIS A 290 0.03 -15.26 -6.00
C HIS A 290 0.58 -16.23 -4.96
N SER A 291 1.90 -16.34 -4.89
CA SER A 291 2.59 -17.39 -4.14
C SER A 291 2.34 -17.35 -2.63
N THR A 292 2.03 -16.19 -2.06
CA THR A 292 1.77 -16.02 -0.61
C THR A 292 0.32 -15.70 -0.23
N LEU A 293 -0.39 -14.85 -0.99
CA LEU A 293 -1.69 -14.27 -0.59
C LEU A 293 -2.83 -15.28 -0.49
N PHE A 294 -2.90 -16.27 -1.40
CA PHE A 294 -4.02 -17.21 -1.47
C PHE A 294 -3.94 -18.39 -0.48
N GLN A 295 -3.07 -18.28 0.52
CA GLN A 295 -2.93 -19.27 1.58
C GLN A 295 -3.58 -18.76 2.86
N TYR A 296 -4.49 -19.54 3.47
CA TYR A 296 -5.24 -19.12 4.66
C TYR A 296 -4.35 -18.62 5.81
N LYS A 297 -3.23 -19.31 6.09
CA LYS A 297 -2.30 -18.94 7.17
C LYS A 297 -1.65 -17.57 6.94
N ASN A 298 -1.20 -17.31 5.71
CA ASN A 298 -0.56 -16.05 5.34
C ASN A 298 -1.58 -14.92 5.34
N LEU A 299 -2.75 -15.15 4.74
CA LEU A 299 -3.84 -14.18 4.71
C LEU A 299 -4.30 -13.79 6.12
N LYS A 300 -4.42 -14.76 7.03
CA LYS A 300 -4.73 -14.48 8.44
C LYS A 300 -3.64 -13.62 9.10
N THR A 301 -2.37 -13.92 8.83
CA THR A 301 -1.24 -13.13 9.37
C THR A 301 -1.26 -11.70 8.82
N LEU A 302 -1.55 -11.54 7.53
CA LEU A 302 -1.71 -10.24 6.87
C LEU A 302 -2.90 -9.47 7.45
N LEU A 303 -4.05 -10.12 7.64
CA LEU A 303 -5.23 -9.51 8.25
C LEU A 303 -4.95 -9.01 9.68
N LEU A 304 -4.22 -9.81 10.48
CA LEU A 304 -3.78 -9.40 11.82
C LEU A 304 -2.88 -8.16 11.76
N PHE A 305 -1.97 -8.09 10.78
CA PHE A 305 -1.10 -6.94 10.58
C PHE A 305 -1.91 -5.69 10.22
N PHE A 306 -2.81 -5.77 9.24
CA PHE A 306 -3.68 -4.66 8.82
C PHE A 306 -4.55 -4.16 9.98
N GLN A 307 -5.13 -5.09 10.74
CA GLN A 307 -5.91 -4.76 11.93
C GLN A 307 -5.06 -4.04 12.99
N ALA A 308 -3.82 -4.48 13.22
CA ALA A 308 -2.90 -3.83 14.15
C ALA A 308 -2.51 -2.42 13.70
N VAL A 309 -2.27 -2.20 12.41
CA VAL A 309 -2.00 -0.87 11.86
C VAL A 309 -3.20 0.06 12.03
N SER A 310 -4.41 -0.41 11.71
CA SER A 310 -5.64 0.38 11.84
C SER A 310 -5.91 0.88 13.27
N TYR A 311 -5.57 0.09 14.28
CA TYR A 311 -5.77 0.41 15.70
C TYR A 311 -4.53 0.98 16.38
N LEU A 312 -3.44 1.22 15.64
CA LEU A 312 -2.18 1.71 16.18
C LEU A 312 -2.36 3.03 16.96
N VAL A 313 -3.20 3.92 16.43
CA VAL A 313 -3.52 5.22 17.03
C VAL A 313 -4.24 5.08 18.40
N ASN A 314 -4.86 3.92 18.66
CA ASN A 314 -5.57 3.61 19.90
C ASN A 314 -4.71 2.84 20.93
N CYS A 315 -3.40 2.73 20.72
CA CYS A 315 -2.50 1.92 21.56
C CYS A 315 -2.49 2.29 23.06
N TYR A 316 -2.90 3.51 23.41
CA TYR A 316 -2.99 4.01 24.79
C TYR A 316 -4.18 3.45 25.58
N ASP A 317 -5.21 2.93 24.90
CA ASP A 317 -6.41 2.40 25.53
C ASP A 317 -6.19 0.92 25.86
N GLU A 318 -6.21 0.56 27.15
CA GLU A 318 -6.02 -0.82 27.60
C GLU A 318 -7.03 -1.80 27.00
N THR A 319 -8.22 -1.31 26.64
CA THR A 319 -9.29 -2.10 26.01
C THR A 319 -9.13 -2.24 24.49
N ALA A 320 -8.43 -1.31 23.84
CA ALA A 320 -8.25 -1.24 22.40
C ALA A 320 -6.78 -1.36 21.93
N ASN A 321 -5.87 -1.77 22.81
CA ASN A 321 -4.43 -1.97 22.55
C ASN A 321 -4.11 -3.21 21.69
N PHE A 322 -4.85 -3.39 20.60
CA PHE A 322 -4.72 -4.53 19.70
C PHE A 322 -3.29 -4.64 19.14
N SER A 323 -2.69 -3.52 18.71
CA SER A 323 -1.35 -3.48 18.13
C SER A 323 -0.29 -4.08 19.08
N ILE A 324 -0.32 -3.72 20.37
CA ILE A 324 0.63 -4.18 21.40
C ILE A 324 0.62 -5.71 21.50
N LYS A 325 -0.57 -6.31 21.41
CA LYS A 325 -0.76 -7.76 21.55
C LYS A 325 -0.45 -8.52 20.26
N PHE A 326 -0.80 -7.96 19.10
CA PHE A 326 -0.82 -8.71 17.85
C PHE A 326 0.37 -8.46 16.93
N LEU A 327 1.04 -7.29 16.97
CA LEU A 327 2.29 -7.09 16.22
C LEU A 327 3.38 -8.11 16.61
N PRO A 328 3.62 -8.43 17.90
CA PRO A 328 4.58 -9.48 18.28
C PRO A 328 4.18 -10.86 17.76
N ARG A 329 2.88 -11.14 17.68
CA ARG A 329 2.36 -12.41 17.14
C ARG A 329 2.57 -12.49 15.63
N VAL A 330 2.33 -11.41 14.90
CA VAL A 330 2.63 -11.29 13.46
C VAL A 330 4.11 -11.55 13.24
N LYS A 331 5.00 -10.84 13.96
CA LYS A 331 6.46 -11.06 13.90
C LYS A 331 6.83 -12.53 14.13
N LYS A 332 6.28 -13.16 15.17
CA LYS A 332 6.53 -14.58 15.45
C LYS A 332 6.09 -15.50 14.31
N ASN A 333 4.95 -15.22 13.68
CA ASN A 333 4.47 -16.00 12.53
C ASN A 333 5.40 -15.81 11.32
N LEU A 334 5.78 -14.57 10.99
CA LEU A 334 6.65 -14.28 9.85
C LEU A 334 8.05 -14.91 10.01
N VAL A 335 8.63 -14.83 11.21
CA VAL A 335 9.91 -15.48 11.51
C VAL A 335 9.81 -17.00 11.39
N LYS A 336 8.67 -17.59 11.76
CA LYS A 336 8.43 -19.02 11.55
C LYS A 336 8.37 -19.37 10.07
N GLU A 337 7.67 -18.60 9.24
CA GLU A 337 7.62 -18.84 7.79
C GLU A 337 8.99 -18.67 7.14
N LEU A 338 9.77 -17.65 7.53
CA LEU A 338 11.14 -17.45 7.04
C LEU A 338 12.09 -18.59 7.39
N HIS A 339 11.93 -19.19 8.58
CA HIS A 339 12.74 -20.33 9.01
C HIS A 339 12.09 -21.68 8.73
N HIS A 340 10.89 -21.69 8.13
CA HIS A 340 10.20 -22.93 7.82
C HIS A 340 11.00 -23.65 6.75
N ARG A 341 11.50 -24.83 7.12
CA ARG A 341 11.98 -25.80 6.16
C ARG A 341 10.80 -26.69 5.86
N GLU A 342 10.31 -26.62 4.62
CA GLU A 342 9.36 -27.62 4.13
C GLU A 342 10.05 -28.98 4.30
N GLU A 343 9.54 -29.81 5.22
CA GLU A 343 10.02 -31.18 5.39
C GLU A 343 9.79 -31.89 4.06
N VAL A 344 10.80 -32.60 3.53
CA VAL A 344 10.77 -33.28 2.23
C VAL A 344 9.72 -34.39 2.25
N ASP A 345 8.46 -34.02 2.15
CA ASP A 345 7.34 -34.93 2.03
C ASP A 345 7.10 -35.19 0.55
N SER A 346 6.84 -36.45 0.21
CA SER A 346 6.78 -36.94 -1.18
C SER A 346 5.68 -36.30 -2.05
N ASN A 347 4.77 -35.53 -1.42
CA ASN A 347 3.67 -34.80 -2.04
C ASN A 347 3.88 -33.27 -2.10
N LEU A 348 5.05 -32.77 -1.72
CA LEU A 348 5.36 -31.34 -1.81
C LEU A 348 5.31 -30.85 -3.26
N ILE A 349 4.68 -29.70 -3.44
CA ILE A 349 4.62 -29.01 -4.71
C ILE A 349 6.04 -28.58 -5.03
N ALA A 350 6.62 -29.17 -6.07
CA ALA A 350 7.93 -28.78 -6.55
C ALA A 350 7.82 -27.34 -7.10
N VAL A 351 8.54 -26.39 -6.50
CA VAL A 351 8.58 -25.00 -6.98
C VAL A 351 10.02 -24.55 -7.21
N SER A 352 10.21 -23.67 -8.18
CA SER A 352 11.48 -22.99 -8.44
C SER A 352 12.06 -22.35 -7.17
N LEU A 353 13.38 -22.43 -7.04
CA LEU A 353 14.14 -21.71 -6.02
C LEU A 353 13.87 -20.19 -6.08
N ASN A 354 13.63 -19.64 -7.27
CA ASN A 354 13.34 -18.21 -7.44
C ASN A 354 11.94 -17.83 -6.94
N ASP A 355 10.92 -18.69 -7.10
CA ASP A 355 9.60 -18.47 -6.48
C ASP A 355 9.71 -18.48 -4.95
N ARG A 356 10.51 -19.40 -4.40
CA ARG A 356 10.80 -19.43 -2.96
C ARG A 356 11.49 -18.15 -2.50
N ASN A 357 12.52 -17.70 -3.21
CA ASN A 357 13.21 -16.44 -2.90
C ASN A 357 12.25 -15.24 -2.94
N TYR A 358 11.31 -15.22 -3.90
CA TYR A 358 10.26 -14.20 -3.95
C TYR A 358 9.36 -14.24 -2.69
N ARG A 359 8.89 -15.42 -2.28
CA ARG A 359 8.10 -15.57 -1.02
C ARG A 359 8.87 -15.09 0.20
N MET A 360 10.15 -15.46 0.29
CA MET A 360 11.03 -15.06 1.39
C MET A 360 11.22 -13.54 1.45
N LYS A 361 11.42 -12.91 0.28
CA LYS A 361 11.48 -11.44 0.18
C LYS A 361 10.19 -10.79 0.66
N TRP A 362 9.04 -11.33 0.27
CA TRP A 362 7.73 -10.84 0.71
C TRP A 362 7.57 -10.90 2.24
N PHE A 363 7.92 -12.04 2.87
CA PHE A 363 7.88 -12.17 4.33
C PHE A 363 8.87 -11.24 5.03
N SER A 364 10.06 -11.04 4.46
CA SER A 364 11.06 -10.11 5.00
C SER A 364 10.56 -8.67 4.98
N GLN A 365 9.95 -8.23 3.87
CA GLN A 365 9.38 -6.89 3.75
C GLN A 365 8.26 -6.67 4.79
N LEU A 366 7.36 -7.64 4.97
CA LEU A 366 6.30 -7.56 5.97
C LEU A 366 6.85 -7.56 7.41
N LEU A 367 7.97 -8.25 7.65
CA LEU A 367 8.66 -8.24 8.93
C LEU A 367 9.28 -6.86 9.22
N ASP A 368 9.89 -6.22 8.22
CA ASP A 368 10.42 -4.86 8.34
C ASP A 368 9.32 -3.84 8.65
N LEU A 369 8.16 -3.94 7.98
CA LEU A 369 7.00 -3.11 8.27
C LEU A 369 6.44 -3.36 9.68
N THR A 370 6.41 -4.61 10.12
CA THR A 370 5.98 -4.97 11.49
C THR A 370 6.90 -4.34 12.53
N GLU A 371 8.20 -4.29 12.25
CA GLU A 371 9.19 -3.67 13.12
C GLU A 371 9.04 -2.14 13.14
N PHE A 372 8.82 -1.52 11.97
CA PHE A 372 8.54 -0.10 11.85
C PHE A 372 7.33 0.31 12.71
N TYR A 373 6.19 -0.36 12.57
CA TYR A 373 4.98 -0.02 13.34
C TYR A 373 5.13 -0.30 14.85
N ARG A 374 5.99 -1.24 15.26
CA ARG A 374 6.36 -1.43 16.67
C ARG A 374 7.12 -0.21 17.21
N ILE A 375 8.04 0.35 16.43
CA ILE A 375 8.78 1.56 16.80
C ILE A 375 7.82 2.75 16.87
N TRP A 376 6.93 2.88 15.87
CA TRP A 376 5.92 3.93 15.80
C TRP A 376 4.93 3.88 16.98
N GLU A 377 4.48 2.68 17.37
CA GLU A 377 3.66 2.48 18.57
C GLU A 377 4.36 3.00 19.83
N ARG A 378 5.63 2.65 20.00
CA ARG A 378 6.43 3.10 21.16
C ARG A 378 6.60 4.61 21.15
N LEU A 379 6.82 5.21 19.99
CA LEU A 379 6.88 6.66 19.83
C LEU A 379 5.58 7.31 20.29
N ILE A 380 4.40 6.82 19.86
CA ILE A 380 3.10 7.35 20.29
C ILE A 380 2.93 7.27 21.81
N LEU A 381 3.32 6.15 22.44
CA LEU A 381 3.10 5.93 23.86
C LEU A 381 4.10 6.68 24.75
N LYS A 382 5.39 6.62 24.38
CA LYS A 382 6.51 7.04 25.23
C LYS A 382 7.22 8.30 24.75
N SER A 383 6.86 8.81 23.57
CA SER A 383 7.54 9.91 22.88
C SER A 383 9.05 9.64 22.77
N HIS A 384 9.45 8.39 22.48
CA HIS A 384 10.85 7.99 22.43
C HIS A 384 11.19 6.97 21.33
N ILE A 385 12.23 7.29 20.55
CA ILE A 385 12.87 6.38 19.59
C ILE A 385 14.25 5.97 20.12
N SER A 386 14.49 4.66 20.26
CA SER A 386 15.81 4.17 20.68
C SER A 386 16.78 4.13 19.51
N THR A 387 18.02 4.56 19.75
CA THR A 387 19.12 4.49 18.78
C THR A 387 19.36 3.09 18.20
N LYS A 388 19.02 2.02 18.93
CA LYS A 388 19.16 0.63 18.46
C LYS A 388 18.13 0.24 17.39
N ASP A 389 17.03 0.98 17.32
CA ASP A 389 15.96 0.71 16.36
C ASP A 389 16.14 1.54 15.08
N LEU A 390 17.09 2.48 15.07
CA LEU A 390 17.44 3.25 13.89
C LEU A 390 18.26 2.39 12.93
N LYS A 391 17.92 2.50 11.65
CA LYS A 391 18.60 1.82 10.55
C LYS A 391 18.85 2.85 9.46
N ASP A 392 19.94 2.68 8.74
CA ASP A 392 20.14 3.43 7.49
C ASP A 392 19.23 2.82 6.41
N GLY A 393 18.56 3.66 5.63
CA GLY A 393 17.77 3.23 4.48
C GLY A 393 16.64 4.18 4.10
N GLY A 394 16.27 4.19 2.81
CA GLY A 394 15.31 5.13 2.25
C GLY A 394 13.92 5.13 2.89
N GLY A 395 13.29 6.31 2.94
CA GLY A 395 11.85 6.48 3.19
C GLY A 395 11.47 6.47 4.67
N TYR A 396 10.91 5.37 5.17
CA TYR A 396 10.40 5.29 6.56
C TYR A 396 11.50 5.29 7.62
N ASN A 397 12.68 4.71 7.33
CA ASN A 397 13.79 4.74 8.29
C ASN A 397 14.39 6.15 8.38
N ASP A 398 14.55 6.86 7.25
CA ASP A 398 14.96 8.27 7.24
C ASP A 398 13.98 9.14 8.05
N LEU A 399 12.67 8.92 7.90
CA LEU A 399 11.66 9.60 8.72
C LEU A 399 11.88 9.37 10.22
N LEU A 400 12.09 8.12 10.65
CA LEU A 400 12.38 7.80 12.05
C LEU A 400 13.68 8.46 12.54
N ASN A 401 14.71 8.53 11.71
CA ASN A 401 15.97 9.21 12.03
C ASN A 401 15.74 10.71 12.28
N VAL A 402 15.00 11.40 11.40
CA VAL A 402 14.71 12.83 11.56
C VAL A 402 13.81 13.08 12.79
N MET A 403 12.82 12.21 13.04
CA MET A 403 11.98 12.30 14.24
C MET A 403 12.79 12.08 15.54
N HIS A 404 13.76 11.18 15.53
CA HIS A 404 14.68 10.98 16.66
C HIS A 404 15.55 12.22 16.90
N ASN A 405 16.10 12.81 15.83
CA ASN A 405 16.88 14.05 15.93
C ASN A 405 16.05 15.21 16.48
N GLN A 406 14.76 15.27 16.12
CA GLN A 406 13.82 16.25 16.68
C GLN A 406 13.60 16.03 18.18
N GLU A 407 13.38 14.79 18.61
CA GLU A 407 13.17 14.43 20.01
C GLU A 407 14.37 14.86 20.88
N GLU A 408 15.59 14.54 20.44
CA GLU A 408 16.81 14.78 21.20
C GLU A 408 17.31 16.23 21.10
N SER A 409 16.67 17.08 20.27
CA SER A 409 17.13 18.45 19.96
C SER A 409 18.60 18.51 19.52
N GLN A 410 19.10 17.45 18.87
CA GLN A 410 20.53 17.24 18.59
C GLN A 410 21.07 18.04 17.39
N SER A 411 20.22 18.69 16.59
CA SER A 411 20.63 19.44 15.40
C SER A 411 19.97 20.82 15.33
N GLU A 412 20.76 21.86 15.00
CA GLU A 412 20.26 23.22 14.81
C GLU A 412 19.25 23.34 13.65
N ASP A 413 19.29 22.40 12.68
CA ASP A 413 18.50 22.50 11.44
C ASP A 413 17.62 21.28 11.13
N ILE A 414 16.93 20.75 12.14
CA ILE A 414 15.91 19.68 11.99
C ILE A 414 14.86 20.04 10.93
N ALA A 415 14.46 21.32 10.81
CA ALA A 415 13.51 21.78 9.81
C ALA A 415 14.00 21.53 8.37
N SER A 416 15.28 21.73 8.08
CA SER A 416 15.84 21.40 6.76
C SER A 416 15.95 19.90 6.53
N GLN A 417 16.20 19.08 7.57
CA GLN A 417 16.21 17.63 7.42
C GLN A 417 14.85 17.11 6.94
N TYR A 418 13.76 17.56 7.55
CA TYR A 418 12.40 17.23 7.07
C TYR A 418 12.13 17.74 5.66
N TYR A 419 12.55 18.97 5.34
CA TYR A 419 12.33 19.54 4.02
C TYR A 419 13.08 18.76 2.93
N ASN A 420 14.32 18.36 3.18
CA ASN A 420 15.10 17.54 2.26
C ASN A 420 14.47 16.16 2.07
N LEU A 421 14.06 15.51 3.17
CA LEU A 421 13.37 14.23 3.11
C LEU A 421 12.10 14.30 2.24
N SER A 422 11.33 15.39 2.34
CA SER A 422 10.11 15.57 1.53
C SER A 422 10.38 15.63 0.02
N ARG A 423 11.60 15.97 -0.40
CA ARG A 423 12.01 16.07 -1.81
C ARG A 423 12.65 14.79 -2.33
N GLU A 424 13.25 14.01 -1.45
CA GLU A 424 14.00 12.79 -1.79
C GLU A 424 13.12 11.53 -1.73
N THR A 425 12.09 11.53 -0.89
CA THR A 425 11.18 10.38 -0.75
C THR A 425 10.26 10.21 -1.97
N VAL A 426 9.97 8.95 -2.30
CA VAL A 426 8.98 8.59 -3.34
C VAL A 426 7.55 8.54 -2.77
N SER A 427 7.40 8.45 -1.45
CA SER A 427 6.09 8.37 -0.78
C SER A 427 5.52 9.76 -0.52
N ASP A 428 4.41 10.08 -1.17
CA ASP A 428 3.65 11.32 -0.96
C ASP A 428 3.19 11.45 0.52
N GLU A 429 2.91 10.33 1.21
CA GLU A 429 2.56 10.34 2.65
C GLU A 429 3.75 10.78 3.51
N VAL A 430 4.94 10.20 3.29
CA VAL A 430 6.16 10.57 4.04
C VAL A 430 6.54 12.02 3.75
N ALA A 431 6.39 12.46 2.49
CA ALA A 431 6.61 13.85 2.11
C ALA A 431 5.68 14.80 2.88
N LEU A 432 4.39 14.47 2.98
CA LEU A 432 3.41 15.28 3.71
C LEU A 432 3.68 15.30 5.22
N ILE A 433 4.01 14.16 5.86
CA ILE A 433 4.44 14.12 7.27
C ILE A 433 5.61 15.07 7.48
N SER A 434 6.58 15.02 6.57
CA SER A 434 7.83 15.79 6.69
C SER A 434 7.57 17.29 6.51
N LEU A 435 6.78 17.69 5.52
CA LEU A 435 6.42 19.08 5.30
C LEU A 435 5.62 19.67 6.47
N LEU A 436 4.66 18.93 7.04
CA LEU A 436 3.90 19.41 8.21
C LEU A 436 4.80 19.61 9.43
N ASN A 437 5.71 18.66 9.71
CA ASN A 437 6.66 18.82 10.82
C ASN A 437 7.66 19.96 10.57
N CYS A 438 8.14 20.12 9.33
CA CYS A 438 8.96 21.25 8.92
C CYS A 438 8.24 22.58 9.21
N TYR A 439 6.98 22.71 8.78
CA TYR A 439 6.17 23.89 8.98
C TYR A 439 5.97 24.21 10.46
N ILE A 440 5.60 23.21 11.28
CA ILE A 440 5.41 23.38 12.73
C ILE A 440 6.69 23.90 13.40
N LEU A 441 7.86 23.35 13.03
CA LEU A 441 9.14 23.78 13.58
C LEU A 441 9.49 25.22 13.18
N LEU A 442 9.23 25.60 11.92
CA LEU A 442 9.49 26.96 11.45
C LEU A 442 8.59 27.99 12.15
N VAL A 443 7.29 27.70 12.28
CA VAL A 443 6.35 28.56 13.02
C VAL A 443 6.77 28.71 14.47
N SER A 444 7.22 27.63 15.11
CA SER A 444 7.71 27.66 16.49
C SER A 444 8.94 28.57 16.63
N LYS A 445 9.90 28.50 15.69
CA LYS A 445 11.11 29.35 15.68
C LYS A 445 10.81 30.84 15.49
N ILE A 446 9.74 31.21 14.75
CA ILE A 446 9.35 32.62 14.56
C ILE A 446 9.07 33.31 15.90
N ASN A 447 8.47 32.59 16.85
CA ASN A 447 8.13 33.13 18.16
C ASN A 447 9.35 33.44 19.05
N GLU A 448 10.53 32.89 18.73
CA GLU A 448 11.75 33.02 19.54
C GLU A 448 12.81 33.95 18.92
N CYS A 449 12.62 34.38 17.66
CA CYS A 449 13.62 35.10 16.88
C CYS A 449 13.50 36.63 16.94
N GLU A 450 14.58 37.34 16.59
CA GLU A 450 14.58 38.79 16.35
C GLU A 450 13.96 39.14 14.97
N ASP A 451 13.49 40.39 14.81
CA ASP A 451 12.62 40.81 13.71
C ASP A 451 13.18 40.56 12.29
N ASN A 452 14.48 40.73 12.06
CA ASN A 452 15.09 40.47 10.75
C ASN A 452 15.07 38.98 10.36
N THR A 453 15.25 38.08 11.35
CA THR A 453 15.19 36.63 11.13
C THR A 453 13.76 36.14 11.01
N LYS A 454 12.79 36.80 11.68
CA LYS A 454 11.36 36.49 11.55
C LYS A 454 10.89 36.58 10.10
N GLN A 455 11.22 37.67 9.39
CA GLN A 455 10.78 37.83 8.00
C GLN A 455 11.28 36.70 7.09
N THR A 456 12.54 36.27 7.27
CA THR A 456 13.12 35.16 6.51
C THR A 456 12.39 33.84 6.80
N LEU A 457 12.07 33.58 8.08
CA LEU A 457 11.33 32.39 8.48
C LEU A 457 9.87 32.40 8.00
N MET A 458 9.22 33.57 7.96
CA MET A 458 7.86 33.72 7.42
C MET A 458 7.81 33.36 5.92
N VAL A 459 8.75 33.87 5.12
CA VAL A 459 8.86 33.51 3.69
C VAL A 459 9.11 32.01 3.50
N ARG A 460 9.91 31.41 4.39
CA ARG A 460 10.14 29.96 4.38
C ARG A 460 8.86 29.18 4.74
N CYS A 461 8.07 29.65 5.70
CA CYS A 461 6.77 29.06 6.04
C CYS A 461 5.80 29.12 4.86
N GLU A 462 5.73 30.24 4.15
CA GLU A 462 4.88 30.39 2.95
C GLU A 462 5.29 29.39 1.86
N THR A 463 6.59 29.24 1.61
CA THR A 463 7.11 28.24 0.66
C THR A 463 6.69 26.82 1.06
N VAL A 464 6.91 26.43 2.32
CA VAL A 464 6.59 25.08 2.79
C VAL A 464 5.07 24.84 2.77
N TRP A 465 4.26 25.84 3.13
CA TRP A 465 2.81 25.73 3.07
C TRP A 465 2.31 25.58 1.63
N HIS A 466 2.90 26.30 0.68
CA HIS A 466 2.61 26.13 -0.74
C HIS A 466 2.94 24.70 -1.23
N ASP A 467 4.08 24.15 -0.82
CA ASP A 467 4.46 22.77 -1.16
C ASP A 467 3.45 21.75 -0.55
N ILE A 468 2.92 22.01 0.64
CA ILE A 468 1.85 21.21 1.24
C ILE A 468 0.58 21.24 0.37
N GLU A 469 0.15 22.43 -0.08
CA GLU A 469 -1.04 22.59 -0.92
C GLU A 469 -0.87 21.89 -2.28
N VAL A 470 0.29 22.06 -2.93
CA VAL A 470 0.61 21.39 -4.19
C VAL A 470 0.57 19.86 -4.02
N LEU A 471 1.12 19.34 -2.91
CA LEU A 471 1.11 17.92 -2.64
C LEU A 471 -0.31 17.39 -2.36
N GLN A 472 -1.18 18.16 -1.72
CA GLN A 472 -2.60 17.81 -1.49
C GLN A 472 -3.47 17.92 -2.73
N ASP A 473 -3.07 18.72 -3.72
CA ASP A 473 -3.75 18.76 -5.00
C ASP A 473 -3.32 17.62 -5.91
N LYS A 474 -2.05 17.21 -5.82
CA LYS A 474 -1.52 16.03 -6.51
C LYS A 474 -2.02 14.72 -5.89
N SER A 475 -2.01 14.62 -4.56
CA SER A 475 -2.39 13.43 -3.80
C SER A 475 -3.72 13.66 -3.07
N ASN A 476 -4.64 12.70 -3.10
CA ASN A 476 -5.92 12.83 -2.38
C ASN A 476 -5.85 12.41 -0.91
N ILE A 477 -4.65 12.41 -0.30
CA ILE A 477 -4.44 11.95 1.08
C ILE A 477 -5.34 12.73 2.05
N ALA A 478 -5.22 14.06 2.08
CA ALA A 478 -6.03 14.91 2.96
C ALA A 478 -7.51 14.92 2.58
N LYS A 479 -7.82 14.91 1.27
CA LYS A 479 -9.21 14.98 0.79
C LYS A 479 -10.00 13.70 1.12
N ASN A 480 -9.34 12.55 1.19
CA ASN A 480 -9.97 11.26 1.46
C ASN A 480 -9.87 10.81 2.92
N ASN A 481 -9.02 11.43 3.74
CA ASN A 481 -8.82 11.04 5.14
C ASN A 481 -9.09 12.21 6.09
N THR A 482 -10.08 12.02 6.96
CA THR A 482 -10.56 13.03 7.91
C THR A 482 -9.52 13.40 8.98
N MET A 483 -8.64 12.46 9.35
CA MET A 483 -7.58 12.73 10.33
C MET A 483 -6.55 13.70 9.76
N TRP A 484 -6.19 13.51 8.49
CA TRP A 484 -5.27 14.39 7.76
C TRP A 484 -5.87 15.79 7.58
N ASP A 485 -7.07 15.90 7.02
CA ASP A 485 -7.76 17.19 6.82
C ASP A 485 -7.90 17.95 8.16
N CYS A 486 -8.35 17.28 9.21
CA CYS A 486 -8.44 17.88 10.54
C CYS A 486 -7.06 18.34 11.07
N THR A 487 -5.99 17.59 10.83
CA THR A 487 -4.64 17.97 11.26
C THR A 487 -4.17 19.24 10.55
N ILE A 488 -4.42 19.37 9.25
CA ILE A 488 -4.10 20.56 8.46
C ILE A 488 -4.86 21.79 8.98
N VAL A 489 -6.15 21.63 9.27
CA VAL A 489 -6.99 22.69 9.87
C VAL A 489 -6.41 23.16 11.22
N ILE A 490 -6.01 22.22 12.08
CA ILE A 490 -5.42 22.53 13.39
C ILE A 490 -4.11 23.29 13.22
N ILE A 491 -3.19 22.79 12.39
CA ILE A 491 -1.88 23.41 12.16
C ILE A 491 -2.08 24.84 11.66
N TRP A 492 -2.96 25.04 10.67
CA TRP A 492 -3.25 26.37 10.13
C TRP A 492 -3.78 27.31 11.20
N LEU A 493 -4.78 26.90 11.99
CA LEU A 493 -5.35 27.75 13.04
C LEU A 493 -4.33 28.09 14.13
N THR A 494 -3.46 27.14 14.50
CA THR A 494 -2.43 27.39 15.51
C THR A 494 -1.34 28.37 15.04
N SER A 495 -1.08 28.48 13.73
CA SER A 495 -0.08 29.39 13.18
C SER A 495 -0.60 30.77 12.79
N HIS A 496 -1.92 30.97 12.72
CA HIS A 496 -2.53 32.22 12.24
C HIS A 496 -3.38 32.97 13.28
N LEU A 497 -3.59 32.41 14.48
CA LEU A 497 -4.45 33.00 15.49
C LEU A 497 -3.78 33.10 16.88
N GLU A 498 -3.99 34.24 17.53
CA GLU A 498 -3.77 34.37 18.97
C GLU A 498 -4.89 33.64 19.74
N PRO A 499 -4.61 33.08 20.93
CA PRO A 499 -3.33 33.09 21.66
C PRO A 499 -2.45 31.86 21.35
N PHE A 500 -2.63 31.17 20.22
CA PHE A 500 -1.92 29.91 19.94
C PHE A 500 -0.49 30.14 19.44
N THR A 501 -0.27 31.25 18.74
CA THR A 501 1.05 31.76 18.39
C THR A 501 1.16 33.22 18.83
N ALA A 502 2.35 33.66 19.23
CA ALA A 502 2.60 35.06 19.62
C ALA A 502 2.77 35.97 18.41
N THR A 503 3.20 35.42 17.27
CA THR A 503 3.36 36.13 16.00
C THR A 503 2.51 35.45 14.93
N PRO A 504 1.20 35.76 14.82
CA PRO A 504 0.34 35.14 13.84
C PRO A 504 0.78 35.47 12.41
N LEU A 505 0.79 34.45 11.55
CA LEU A 505 1.07 34.65 10.14
C LEU A 505 -0.05 35.46 9.47
N PRO A 506 0.26 36.37 8.52
CA PRO A 506 -0.73 37.18 7.83
C PRO A 506 -1.72 36.32 7.04
N THR A 507 -3.00 36.68 7.08
CA THR A 507 -4.04 36.00 6.30
C THR A 507 -5.23 36.93 6.01
N ASN A 508 -6.05 36.57 5.03
CA ASN A 508 -7.29 37.28 4.71
C ASN A 508 -8.49 36.70 5.49
N ASP A 509 -9.55 37.50 5.63
CA ASP A 509 -10.72 37.11 6.42
C ASP A 509 -11.50 35.92 5.81
N GLU A 510 -11.43 35.75 4.49
CA GLU A 510 -12.07 34.63 3.78
C GLU A 510 -11.44 33.29 4.17
N THR A 511 -10.10 33.21 4.12
CA THR A 511 -9.35 31.99 4.46
C THR A 511 -9.52 31.68 5.95
N ARG A 512 -9.47 32.71 6.80
CA ARG A 512 -9.76 32.56 8.25
C ARG A 512 -11.16 31.98 8.48
N SER A 513 -12.17 32.51 7.81
CA SER A 513 -13.55 32.03 7.94
C SER A 513 -13.71 30.58 7.46
N LYS A 514 -13.01 30.19 6.37
CA LYS A 514 -13.00 28.82 5.85
C LYS A 514 -12.48 27.82 6.89
N TYR A 515 -11.31 28.07 7.48
CA TYR A 515 -10.72 27.16 8.48
C TYR A 515 -11.51 27.13 9.79
N LEU A 516 -12.08 28.25 10.23
CA LEU A 516 -12.97 28.28 11.39
C LEU A 516 -14.25 27.46 11.17
N ALA A 517 -14.85 27.55 9.98
CA ALA A 517 -16.02 26.75 9.64
C ALA A 517 -15.70 25.24 9.59
N GLN A 518 -14.52 24.86 9.08
CA GLN A 518 -14.05 23.47 9.12
C GLN A 518 -13.83 22.98 10.56
N LEU A 519 -13.16 23.78 11.40
CA LEU A 519 -13.00 23.45 12.83
C LEU A 519 -14.36 23.26 13.50
N GLN A 520 -15.34 24.10 13.22
CA GLN A 520 -16.67 23.98 13.81
C GLN A 520 -17.32 22.63 13.49
N ARG A 521 -17.18 22.12 12.27
CA ARG A 521 -17.71 20.81 11.85
C ARG A 521 -17.01 19.66 12.58
N TYR A 522 -15.68 19.69 12.64
CA TYR A 522 -14.88 18.68 13.36
C TYR A 522 -15.16 18.71 14.86
N TYR A 523 -15.19 19.90 15.46
CA TYR A 523 -15.45 20.07 16.88
C TYR A 523 -16.86 19.59 17.25
N SER A 524 -17.88 19.97 16.50
CA SER A 524 -19.27 19.56 16.78
C SER A 524 -19.44 18.03 16.76
N SER A 525 -18.74 17.36 15.84
CA SER A 525 -18.82 15.90 15.66
C SER A 525 -17.95 15.10 16.64
N ASN A 526 -16.96 15.74 17.29
CA ASN A 526 -15.94 15.07 18.13
C ASN A 526 -15.76 15.71 19.52
N ARG A 527 -16.69 16.56 19.96
CA ARG A 527 -16.64 17.17 21.28
C ARG A 527 -16.70 16.11 22.38
N LEU A 528 -15.96 16.34 23.47
CA LEU A 528 -15.83 15.39 24.57
C LEU A 528 -16.96 15.48 25.63
N THR A 529 -17.93 16.37 25.46
CA THR A 529 -19.05 16.55 26.39
C THR A 529 -20.23 15.64 26.03
N SER A 530 -20.90 15.10 27.05
CA SER A 530 -22.03 14.18 26.95
C SER A 530 -23.30 14.88 26.45
N VAL A 531 -23.38 15.08 25.14
CA VAL A 531 -24.67 15.29 24.47
C VAL A 531 -24.74 14.30 23.32
N SER A 532 -25.10 13.07 23.66
CA SER A 532 -25.69 12.10 22.75
C SER A 532 -27.08 12.59 22.36
N HIS A 533 -27.15 13.54 21.42
CA HIS A 533 -28.35 13.68 20.61
C HIS A 533 -28.19 12.72 19.44
N ASP A 534 -28.79 11.54 19.59
CA ASP A 534 -28.92 10.48 18.58
C ASP A 534 -29.82 10.89 17.40
N ASN A 535 -29.69 12.12 16.91
CA ASN A 535 -30.21 12.52 15.61
C ASN A 535 -29.03 12.64 14.66
N HIS A 536 -28.48 11.48 14.28
CA HIS A 536 -27.37 11.37 13.35
C HIS A 536 -27.75 11.93 11.97
N ASN A 537 -27.48 13.20 11.73
CA ASN A 537 -27.38 13.72 10.38
C ASN A 537 -26.18 13.03 9.70
N GLU A 538 -26.33 12.55 8.46
CA GLU A 538 -25.24 11.90 7.71
C GLU A 538 -23.99 12.79 7.60
N ILE A 539 -24.19 14.12 7.60
CA ILE A 539 -23.13 15.13 7.58
C ILE A 539 -22.22 15.03 8.83
N GLU A 540 -22.75 14.71 10.02
CA GLU A 540 -21.96 14.58 11.24
C GLU A 540 -21.10 13.31 11.27
N LYS A 541 -21.54 12.25 10.55
CA LYS A 541 -20.74 11.01 10.44
C LYS A 541 -19.47 11.22 9.61
N GLN A 542 -19.51 12.11 8.62
CA GLN A 542 -18.38 12.37 7.72
C GLN A 542 -17.19 13.03 8.43
N TYR A 543 -17.42 13.77 9.52
CA TYR A 543 -16.36 14.47 10.26
C TYR A 543 -15.89 13.72 11.50
N LYS A 544 -16.34 12.47 11.71
CA LYS A 544 -15.99 11.69 12.88
C LYS A 544 -14.56 11.17 12.79
N LEU A 545 -13.76 11.44 13.81
CA LEU A 545 -12.34 11.09 13.87
C LEU A 545 -12.14 9.75 14.58
N LYS A 546 -11.12 9.00 14.17
CA LYS A 546 -10.56 7.93 15.01
C LYS A 546 -10.04 8.52 16.32
N LYS A 547 -10.07 7.73 17.39
CA LYS A 547 -9.67 8.18 18.73
C LYS A 547 -8.14 8.31 18.87
N SER A 548 -7.55 9.31 18.22
CA SER A 548 -6.19 9.78 18.51
C SER A 548 -6.24 10.73 19.69
N VAL A 549 -5.50 10.46 20.77
CA VAL A 549 -5.48 11.35 21.94
C VAL A 549 -5.06 12.76 21.55
N PHE A 550 -3.93 12.89 20.87
CA PHE A 550 -3.38 14.19 20.52
C PHE A 550 -4.37 15.01 19.68
N LEU A 551 -4.93 14.40 18.63
CA LEU A 551 -5.89 15.10 17.76
C LEU A 551 -7.18 15.46 18.51
N GLN A 552 -7.71 14.55 19.33
CA GLN A 552 -8.89 14.83 20.16
C GLN A 552 -8.66 16.00 21.12
N VAL A 553 -7.50 16.04 21.78
CA VAL A 553 -7.12 17.13 22.68
C VAL A 553 -7.02 18.45 21.90
N MET A 554 -6.37 18.45 20.74
CA MET A 554 -6.19 19.67 19.93
C MET A 554 -7.51 20.21 19.37
N VAL A 555 -8.39 19.35 18.83
CA VAL A 555 -9.72 19.76 18.34
C VAL A 555 -10.56 20.36 19.47
N ASN A 556 -10.57 19.73 20.64
CA ASN A 556 -11.36 20.21 21.77
C ASN A 556 -10.74 21.43 22.45
N TYR A 557 -9.42 21.57 22.44
CA TYR A 557 -8.72 22.77 22.89
C TYR A 557 -9.05 23.97 22.01
N LEU A 558 -8.88 23.84 20.69
CA LEU A 558 -9.19 24.91 19.74
C LEU A 558 -10.68 25.24 19.73
N GLY A 559 -11.56 24.24 19.62
CA GLY A 559 -13.01 24.44 19.62
C GLY A 559 -13.50 25.06 20.94
N GLY A 560 -13.03 24.57 22.08
CA GLY A 560 -13.36 25.13 23.39
C GLY A 560 -12.84 26.56 23.62
N ARG A 561 -11.78 26.97 22.92
CA ARG A 561 -11.22 28.33 22.98
C ARG A 561 -11.88 29.31 22.01
N LEU A 562 -12.24 28.85 20.81
CA LEU A 562 -12.68 29.71 19.71
C LEU A 562 -14.21 29.72 19.51
N LEU A 563 -14.90 28.64 19.86
CA LEU A 563 -16.31 28.43 19.49
C LEU A 563 -17.25 28.40 20.70
N GLU A 564 -16.78 27.95 21.86
CA GLU A 564 -17.60 27.84 23.06
C GLU A 564 -17.66 29.17 23.83
N THR A 565 -18.87 29.53 24.27
CA THR A 565 -19.13 30.75 25.04
C THR A 565 -19.59 30.46 26.48
N ASP A 566 -20.08 29.25 26.74
CA ASP A 566 -20.56 28.84 28.07
C ASP A 566 -19.37 28.42 28.95
N LEU A 567 -19.10 29.20 29.99
CA LEU A 567 -18.01 28.97 30.94
C LEU A 567 -18.04 27.58 31.58
N LYS A 568 -19.23 27.01 31.85
CA LYS A 568 -19.34 25.67 32.43
C LYS A 568 -18.84 24.62 31.47
N LYS A 569 -19.27 24.69 30.21
CA LYS A 569 -18.82 23.78 29.14
C LYS A 569 -17.33 23.91 28.91
N ILE A 570 -16.81 25.13 28.83
CA ILE A 570 -15.37 25.40 28.67
C ILE A 570 -14.59 24.75 29.82
N ASN A 571 -15.08 24.86 31.06
CA ASN A 571 -14.44 24.26 32.22
C ASN A 571 -14.47 22.71 32.17
N GLU A 572 -15.59 22.12 31.78
CA GLU A 572 -15.74 20.67 31.57
C GLU A 572 -14.78 20.15 30.50
N ILE A 573 -14.76 20.77 29.32
CA ILE A 573 -13.89 20.39 28.19
C ILE A 573 -12.43 20.48 28.61
N SER A 574 -12.02 21.59 29.21
CA SER A 574 -10.62 21.79 29.63
C SER A 574 -10.17 20.78 30.69
N ASN A 575 -11.03 20.39 31.62
CA ASN A 575 -10.75 19.33 32.59
C ASN A 575 -10.57 17.98 31.89
N ILE A 576 -11.48 17.62 30.98
CA ILE A 576 -11.41 16.35 30.25
C ILE A 576 -10.13 16.29 29.41
N CYS A 577 -9.78 17.34 28.67
CA CYS A 577 -8.51 17.42 27.94
C CYS A 577 -7.30 17.21 28.86
N LEU A 578 -7.29 17.83 30.05
CA LEU A 578 -6.21 17.67 31.03
C LEU A 578 -6.11 16.23 31.58
N GLN A 579 -7.23 15.50 31.66
CA GLN A 579 -7.25 14.11 32.09
C GLN A 579 -6.74 13.18 30.99
N ILE A 580 -7.23 13.33 29.75
CA ILE A 580 -6.90 12.45 28.63
C ILE A 580 -5.42 12.59 28.22
N THR A 581 -4.83 13.77 28.35
CA THR A 581 -3.38 13.99 28.09
C THR A 581 -2.45 13.15 28.98
N LYS A 582 -2.95 12.48 30.03
CA LYS A 582 -2.17 11.49 30.80
C LYS A 582 -1.98 10.16 30.08
N GLY A 583 -2.84 9.83 29.11
CA GLY A 583 -2.81 8.54 28.42
C GLY A 583 -1.59 8.35 27.50
N GLN A 584 -0.91 9.43 27.12
CA GLN A 584 0.32 9.41 26.34
C GLN A 584 1.31 10.42 26.90
N ARG A 585 2.61 10.20 26.70
CA ARG A 585 3.64 11.13 27.19
C ARG A 585 3.69 12.40 26.33
N MET A 586 2.98 13.44 26.75
CA MET A 586 2.95 14.76 26.08
C MET A 586 3.07 15.94 27.08
N PRO A 587 4.20 16.09 27.78
CA PRO A 587 4.30 16.98 28.93
C PRO A 587 4.06 18.45 28.58
N TYR A 588 4.62 18.96 27.47
CA TYR A 588 4.42 20.34 27.01
C TYR A 588 2.94 20.67 26.70
N ILE A 589 2.26 19.77 25.99
CA ILE A 589 0.83 19.93 25.65
C ILE A 589 -0.01 19.89 26.92
N ARG A 590 0.25 18.91 27.80
CA ARG A 590 -0.44 18.77 29.07
C ARG A 590 -0.27 20.01 29.96
N TYR A 591 0.91 20.64 29.94
CA TYR A 591 1.18 21.89 30.63
C TYR A 591 0.30 23.04 30.08
N VAL A 592 0.28 23.25 28.76
CA VAL A 592 -0.54 24.30 28.11
C VAL A 592 -2.03 24.11 28.39
N ILE A 593 -2.54 22.87 28.28
CA ILE A 593 -3.93 22.55 28.62
C ILE A 593 -4.20 22.80 30.11
N GLY A 594 -3.23 22.48 30.99
CA GLY A 594 -3.30 22.77 32.41
C GLY A 594 -3.45 24.26 32.70
N LEU A 595 -2.66 25.12 32.04
CA LEU A 595 -2.78 26.58 32.16
C LEU A 595 -4.16 27.08 31.72
N TRP A 596 -4.68 26.57 30.60
CA TRP A 596 -6.03 26.91 30.15
C TRP A 596 -7.09 26.50 31.18
N HIS A 597 -7.02 25.27 31.69
CA HIS A 597 -7.96 24.78 32.70
C HIS A 597 -7.88 25.58 34.01
N LEU A 598 -6.66 25.94 34.45
CA LEU A 598 -6.43 26.77 35.63
C LEU A 598 -7.12 28.13 35.50
N MET A 599 -7.01 28.75 34.33
CA MET A 599 -7.70 30.02 34.06
C MET A 599 -9.21 29.87 34.13
N ASN A 600 -9.78 28.82 33.54
CA ASN A 600 -11.22 28.56 33.59
C ASN A 600 -11.72 28.29 35.01
N CYS A 601 -10.95 27.56 35.82
CA CYS A 601 -11.25 27.33 37.25
C CYS A 601 -11.21 28.62 38.06
N THR A 602 -10.27 29.51 37.75
CA THR A 602 -10.12 30.80 38.42
C THR A 602 -11.30 31.72 38.09
N ILE A 603 -11.66 31.83 36.81
CA ILE A 603 -12.80 32.64 36.35
C ILE A 603 -14.12 32.11 36.90
N SER A 604 -14.27 30.78 37.00
CA SER A 604 -15.46 30.14 37.60
C SER A 604 -15.47 30.13 39.13
N MET A 605 -14.47 30.74 39.79
CA MET A 605 -14.32 30.81 41.24
C MET A 605 -14.32 29.45 41.95
N ASN A 606 -13.86 28.38 41.29
CA ASN A 606 -13.75 27.05 41.88
C ASN A 606 -12.40 26.85 42.59
N ASN A 607 -12.26 27.46 43.78
CA ASN A 607 -11.00 27.51 44.54
C ASN A 607 -10.39 26.12 44.81
N LYS A 608 -11.21 25.09 44.99
CA LYS A 608 -10.74 23.72 45.20
C LYS A 608 -10.02 23.18 43.97
N GLU A 609 -10.63 23.32 42.80
CA GLU A 609 -10.05 22.83 41.54
C GLU A 609 -8.84 23.66 41.10
N VAL A 610 -8.81 24.96 41.44
CA VAL A 610 -7.62 25.81 41.26
C VAL A 610 -6.41 25.24 42.00
N LEU A 611 -6.56 24.91 43.29
CA LEU A 611 -5.47 24.33 44.09
C LEU A 611 -4.99 22.99 43.54
N ILE A 612 -5.93 22.11 43.17
CA ILE A 612 -5.62 20.80 42.57
C ILE A 612 -4.89 20.97 41.24
N THR A 613 -5.37 21.86 40.38
CA THR A 613 -4.80 22.09 39.04
C THR A 613 -3.42 22.73 39.14
N LYS A 614 -3.22 23.68 40.06
CA LYS A 614 -1.91 24.26 40.32
C LYS A 614 -0.89 23.20 40.75
N ALA A 615 -1.24 22.33 41.69
CA ALA A 615 -0.38 21.24 42.11
C ALA A 615 -0.06 20.26 40.95
N LYS A 616 -1.04 19.97 40.08
CA LYS A 616 -0.82 19.15 38.87
C LYS A 616 0.16 19.82 37.91
N ILE A 617 0.05 21.13 37.67
CA ILE A 617 0.95 21.90 36.79
C ILE A 617 2.37 21.91 37.36
N GLU A 618 2.52 22.16 38.67
CA GLU A 618 3.81 22.09 39.35
C GLU A 618 4.46 20.70 39.26
N SER A 619 3.66 19.62 39.28
CA SER A 619 4.15 18.26 39.04
C SER A 619 4.64 18.07 37.60
N ILE A 620 3.90 18.58 36.62
CA ILE A 620 4.28 18.47 35.19
C ILE A 620 5.59 19.21 34.94
N LEU A 621 5.79 20.39 35.52
CA LEU A 621 7.04 21.14 35.43
C LEU A 621 8.26 20.42 36.02
N LYS A 622 8.06 19.46 36.93
CA LYS A 622 9.15 18.62 37.46
C LYS A 622 9.44 17.40 36.57
N GLU A 623 8.51 17.02 35.70
CA GLU A 623 8.64 15.90 34.76
C GLU A 623 9.25 16.34 33.42
N MET A 624 9.09 17.61 33.07
CA MET A 624 9.76 18.32 31.96
C MET A 624 11.21 18.58 32.31
#